data_AF-A0A2T5HY01-F1
#
_entry.id   AF-A0A2T5HY01-F1
#
_cell.length_a   1.000
_cell.length_b   1.000
_cell.length_c   1.000
_cell.angle_alpha   90.00
_cell.angle_beta   90.00
_cell.angle_gamma   90.00
#
_symmetry.space_group_name_H-M   'P 1'
#
loop_
_entity.id
_entity.type
_entity.pdbx_description
1 polymer ?
#
loop_
_entity_poly.entity_id
_entity_poly.type
_entity_poly.pdbx_seq_one_letter_code
_entity_poly.pdbx_strand_id
1 'polypeptide(L)'
;MGYRHKNLCLDTVEQLNEVVSADCPLITSDGSSSIKCTPSATDILITIDSIPTTGILKQQTYVPELISCDSAPAIADVIEVSWLVVAVWVTAWGIKKMADALKGRS
;
A
#
# COMPACT_ATOMS: atom_id res chain seq x y z
N MET A 1 -5.31 -7.14 11.24
CA MET A 1 -4.47 -6.05 10.68
C MET A 1 -3.43 -6.74 9.79
N GLY A 2 -3.53 -6.62 8.47
CA GLY A 2 -2.62 -7.30 7.53
C GLY A 2 -1.51 -6.38 7.01
N TYR A 3 -0.55 -6.96 6.29
CA TYR A 3 0.59 -6.31 5.66
C TYR A 3 0.45 -6.28 4.13
N ARG A 4 0.76 -5.15 3.51
CA ARG A 4 0.60 -4.93 2.06
C ARG A 4 1.89 -5.20 1.30
N HIS A 5 1.83 -6.05 0.27
CA HIS A 5 2.95 -6.26 -0.66
C HIS A 5 2.45 -6.43 -2.11
N LYS A 6 2.92 -5.59 -3.04
CA LYS A 6 2.59 -5.64 -4.48
C LYS A 6 1.10 -5.91 -4.80
N ASN A 7 0.19 -5.26 -4.06
CA ASN A 7 -1.29 -5.39 -4.11
C ASN A 7 -1.93 -6.60 -3.42
N LEU A 8 -1.15 -7.41 -2.71
CA LEU A 8 -1.64 -8.47 -1.84
C LEU A 8 -1.69 -7.99 -0.39
N CYS A 9 -2.71 -8.45 0.34
CA CYS A 9 -2.81 -8.27 1.78
C CYS A 9 -2.56 -9.60 2.48
N LEU A 10 -1.55 -9.64 3.32
CA LEU A 10 -1.05 -10.82 4.01
C LEU A 10 -1.32 -10.67 5.50
N ASP A 11 -1.81 -11.71 6.16
CA ASP A 11 -2.26 -11.59 7.55
C ASP A 11 -1.11 -11.65 8.56
N THR A 12 0.04 -12.22 8.16
CA THR A 12 1.20 -12.41 9.04
C THR A 12 2.49 -11.85 8.42
N VAL A 13 3.43 -11.49 9.29
CA VAL A 13 4.79 -11.06 8.88
C VAL A 13 5.53 -12.20 8.19
N GLU A 14 5.30 -13.44 8.59
CA GLU A 14 5.88 -14.62 7.95
C GLU A 14 5.44 -14.75 6.49
N GLN A 15 4.15 -14.59 6.21
CA GLN A 15 3.63 -14.59 4.83
C GLN A 15 4.20 -13.44 4.01
N LEU A 16 4.37 -12.26 4.60
CA LEU A 16 5.03 -11.13 3.96
C LEU A 16 6.46 -11.49 3.56
N ASN A 17 7.23 -12.04 4.48
CA ASN A 17 8.62 -12.41 4.23
C ASN A 17 8.72 -13.52 3.18
N GLU A 18 7.82 -14.50 3.20
CA GLU A 18 7.76 -15.57 2.21
C GLU A 18 7.50 -15.02 0.81
N VAL A 19 6.46 -14.18 0.64
CA VAL A 19 6.11 -13.58 -0.66
C VAL A 19 7.21 -12.66 -1.18
N VAL A 20 7.79 -11.83 -0.32
CA VAL A 20 8.90 -10.93 -0.70
C VAL A 20 10.14 -11.74 -1.10
N SER A 21 10.44 -12.82 -0.38
CA SER A 21 11.58 -13.69 -0.69
C SER A 21 11.40 -14.46 -2.00
N ALA A 22 10.16 -14.85 -2.34
CA ALA A 22 9.82 -15.52 -3.58
C ALA A 22 9.96 -14.59 -4.81
N ASP A 23 9.85 -13.28 -4.60
CA ASP A 23 9.98 -12.27 -5.65
C ASP A 23 11.43 -11.80 -5.86
N CYS A 24 12.39 -12.39 -5.15
CA CYS A 24 13.79 -12.05 -5.35
C CYS A 24 14.30 -12.50 -6.72
N PRO A 25 15.05 -11.66 -7.44
CA PRO A 25 15.71 -12.07 -8.67
C PRO A 25 16.75 -13.15 -8.33
N LEU A 26 16.78 -14.24 -9.11
CA LEU A 26 17.71 -15.38 -8.89
C LEU A 26 19.17 -15.04 -9.27
N ILE A 27 19.36 -13.99 -10.07
CA ILE A 27 20.63 -13.57 -10.65
C ILE A 27 20.71 -12.04 -10.56
N THR A 28 21.89 -11.50 -10.27
CA THR A 28 22.15 -10.06 -10.39
C THR A 28 21.87 -9.57 -11.81
N SER A 29 21.49 -8.30 -11.94
CA SER A 29 21.29 -7.61 -13.24
C SER A 29 22.45 -7.83 -14.22
N ASP A 30 23.68 -7.93 -13.69
CA ASP A 30 24.91 -8.07 -14.47
C ASP A 30 25.26 -9.53 -14.79
N GLY A 31 24.46 -10.51 -14.34
CA GLY A 31 24.66 -11.94 -14.62
C GLY A 31 25.83 -12.60 -13.88
N SER A 32 26.56 -11.86 -13.05
CA SER A 32 27.81 -12.28 -12.41
C SER A 32 27.64 -13.05 -11.09
N SER A 33 26.43 -13.06 -10.52
CA SER A 33 26.19 -13.59 -9.17
C SER A 33 24.79 -14.18 -9.07
N SER A 34 24.67 -15.31 -8.37
CA SER A 34 23.38 -15.86 -7.96
C SER A 34 22.93 -15.17 -6.68
N ILE A 35 21.67 -14.82 -6.60
CA ILE A 35 21.05 -14.25 -5.40
C ILE A 35 20.06 -15.30 -4.88
N LYS A 36 20.20 -15.65 -3.60
CA LYS A 36 19.25 -16.49 -2.87
C LYS A 36 18.64 -15.65 -1.75
N CYS A 37 17.32 -15.58 -1.73
CA CYS A 37 16.58 -14.98 -0.63
C CYS A 37 15.94 -16.09 0.19
N THR A 38 16.30 -16.16 1.46
CA THR A 38 15.71 -17.10 2.41
C THR A 38 14.84 -16.33 3.38
N PRO A 39 13.52 -16.58 3.44
CA PRO A 39 12.65 -15.95 4.42
C PRO A 39 12.94 -16.49 5.82
N SER A 40 12.91 -15.61 6.80
CA SER A 40 12.98 -15.89 8.24
C SER A 40 11.76 -15.24 8.92
N ALA A 41 11.49 -15.60 10.17
CA ALA A 41 10.31 -15.14 10.91
C ALA A 41 10.26 -13.61 11.07
N THR A 42 11.41 -12.94 11.02
CA THR A 42 11.54 -11.50 11.26
C THR A 42 12.17 -10.72 10.10
N ASP A 43 12.81 -11.42 9.17
CA ASP A 43 13.75 -10.84 8.22
C ASP A 43 13.89 -11.74 6.99
N ILE A 44 14.49 -11.20 5.94
CA ILE A 44 14.82 -11.94 4.72
C ILE A 44 16.32 -11.93 4.57
N LEU A 45 16.90 -13.13 4.54
CA LEU A 45 18.33 -13.29 4.36
C LEU A 45 18.67 -13.35 2.87
N ILE A 46 19.37 -12.33 2.38
CA ILE A 46 19.83 -12.24 1.00
C ILE A 46 21.28 -12.72 0.96
N THR A 47 21.52 -13.83 0.28
CA THR A 47 22.84 -14.40 0.05
C THR A 47 23.22 -14.19 -1.41
N ILE A 48 24.35 -13.55 -1.67
CA ILE A 48 24.89 -13.32 -3.00
C ILE A 48 26.11 -14.23 -3.18
N ASP A 49 25.98 -15.20 -4.08
CA ASP A 49 27.03 -16.15 -4.46
C ASP A 49 27.67 -15.68 -5.78
N SER A 50 29.00 -15.61 -5.90
CA SER A 50 29.62 -15.35 -7.21
C SER A 50 29.49 -16.54 -8.14
N ILE A 51 29.27 -16.29 -9.43
CA ILE A 51 29.43 -17.28 -10.50
C ILE A 51 30.62 -16.74 -11.32
N PRO A 52 31.84 -17.34 -11.28
CA PRO A 52 32.13 -18.79 -11.28
C PRO A 52 32.83 -19.34 -10.01
N THR A 53 33.23 -18.50 -9.08
CA THR A 53 33.84 -18.92 -7.80
C THR A 53 32.73 -19.26 -6.81
N THR A 54 32.60 -20.52 -6.38
CA THR A 54 31.67 -20.95 -5.33
C THR A 54 32.04 -20.37 -3.97
N GLY A 55 31.85 -19.06 -3.81
CA GLY A 55 32.12 -18.29 -2.61
C GLY A 55 30.97 -17.34 -2.36
N ILE A 56 30.53 -17.28 -1.10
CA ILE A 56 29.56 -16.31 -0.64
C ILE A 56 30.26 -14.95 -0.72
N LEU A 57 29.85 -14.10 -1.66
CA LEU A 57 30.39 -12.74 -1.80
C LEU A 57 29.89 -11.85 -0.67
N LYS A 58 28.60 -11.99 -0.33
CA LYS A 58 27.93 -11.11 0.61
C LYS A 58 26.66 -11.75 1.15
N GLN A 59 26.46 -11.62 2.45
CA GLN A 59 25.21 -11.96 3.12
C GLN A 59 24.66 -10.69 3.74
N GLN A 60 23.41 -10.35 3.44
CA GLN A 60 22.74 -9.16 3.96
C GLN A 60 21.36 -9.54 4.48
N THR A 61 21.03 -9.01 5.65
CA THR A 61 19.70 -9.10 6.21
C THR A 61 18.85 -7.93 5.70
N TYR A 62 17.70 -8.23 5.13
CA TYR A 62 16.72 -7.24 4.69
C TYR A 62 15.44 -7.41 5.51
N VAL A 63 15.04 -6.34 6.20
CA VAL A 63 13.77 -6.30 6.91
C VAL A 63 12.78 -5.52 6.04
N PRO A 64 11.75 -6.16 5.48
CA PRO A 64 10.78 -5.46 4.65
C PRO A 64 9.98 -4.45 5.48
N GLU A 65 9.67 -3.30 4.86
CA GLU A 65 8.81 -2.30 5.49
C GLU A 65 7.40 -2.86 5.68
N LEU A 66 6.90 -2.79 6.91
CA LEU A 66 5.57 -3.28 7.28
C LEU A 66 4.53 -2.21 6.94
N ILE A 67 4.04 -2.23 5.71
CA ILE A 67 2.96 -1.35 5.26
C ILE A 67 1.62 -1.95 5.68
N SER A 68 0.79 -1.21 6.41
CA SER A 68 -0.53 -1.70 6.81
C SER A 68 -1.46 -1.84 5.61
N CYS A 69 -2.25 -2.93 5.59
CA CYS A 69 -3.29 -3.17 4.59
C CYS A 69 -4.61 -2.45 4.86
N ASP A 70 -4.65 -1.53 5.83
CA ASP A 70 -5.83 -0.70 6.04
C ASP A 70 -6.03 0.20 4.82
N SER A 71 -6.90 -0.27 3.93
CA SER A 71 -7.48 0.54 2.87
C SER A 71 -8.38 1.61 3.52
N ALA A 72 -7.73 2.71 3.88
CA ALA A 72 -8.23 4.07 3.94
C ALA A 72 -9.57 4.32 4.67
N PRO A 73 -9.52 4.69 5.97
CA PRO A 73 -10.60 5.50 6.56
C PRO A 73 -10.73 6.88 5.87
N ALA A 74 -9.69 7.35 5.16
CA ALA A 74 -9.66 8.69 4.58
C ALA A 74 -10.64 8.93 3.41
N ILE A 75 -11.06 7.91 2.66
CA ILE A 75 -11.94 8.12 1.50
C ILE A 75 -13.40 8.29 1.95
N ALA A 76 -13.79 7.57 3.01
CA ALA A 76 -15.12 7.72 3.61
C ALA A 76 -15.30 9.14 4.17
N ASP A 77 -14.30 9.66 4.89
CA ASP A 77 -14.31 11.03 5.41
C ASP A 77 -14.45 12.08 4.29
N VAL A 78 -13.73 11.93 3.17
CA VAL A 78 -13.80 12.88 2.05
C VAL A 78 -15.18 12.85 1.37
N ILE A 79 -15.79 11.68 1.22
CA ILE A 79 -17.12 11.54 0.64
C ILE A 79 -18.17 12.18 1.54
N GLU A 80 -18.09 11.95 2.85
CA GLU A 80 -19.04 12.50 3.82
C GLU A 80 -18.97 14.04 3.87
N VAL A 81 -17.75 14.61 3.90
CA VAL A 81 -17.54 16.05 3.84
C VAL A 81 -18.08 16.64 2.52
N SER A 82 -17.88 15.95 1.40
CA SER A 82 -18.38 16.39 0.09
C SER A 82 -19.91 16.46 0.04
N TRP A 83 -20.60 15.46 0.60
CA TRP A 83 -22.06 15.46 0.68
C TRP A 83 -22.63 16.55 1.58
N LEU A 84 -21.95 16.87 2.69
CA LEU A 84 -22.34 17.98 3.57
C LEU A 84 -22.28 19.33 2.85
N VAL A 85 -21.22 19.58 2.07
CA VAL A 85 -21.09 20.84 1.31
C VAL A 85 -22.19 20.97 0.25
N VAL A 86 -22.51 19.89 -0.46
CA VAL A 86 -23.60 19.88 -1.45
C VAL A 86 -24.95 20.13 -0.77
N ALA A 87 -25.23 19.49 0.36
CA ALA A 87 -26.49 19.67 1.09
C ALA A 87 -26.70 21.12 1.56
N VAL A 88 -25.65 21.79 2.05
CA VAL A 88 -25.69 23.21 2.45
C VAL A 88 -25.98 24.11 1.25
N TRP A 89 -25.36 23.83 0.09
CA TRP A 89 -25.62 24.62 -1.12
C TRP A 89 -27.04 24.46 -1.64
N VAL A 90 -27.55 23.22 -1.68
CA VAL A 90 -28.92 22.92 -2.13
C VAL A 90 -29.96 23.56 -1.21
N THR A 91 -29.76 23.49 0.11
CA THR A 91 -30.67 24.12 1.08
C THR A 91 -30.67 25.64 0.96
N ALA A 92 -29.49 26.27 0.85
CA ALA A 92 -29.39 27.72 0.64
C ALA A 92 -30.08 28.17 -0.66
N TRP A 93 -29.91 27.42 -1.75
CA TRP A 93 -30.56 27.71 -3.03
C TRP A 93 -32.08 27.52 -2.96
N GLY A 94 -32.56 26.47 -2.29
CA GLY A 94 -33.98 26.22 -2.06
C GLY A 94 -34.66 27.35 -1.28
N ILE A 95 -34.03 27.84 -0.22
CA ILE A 95 -34.54 28.98 0.58
C ILE A 95 -34.60 30.24 -0.28
N LYS A 96 -33.58 30.52 -1.09
CA LYS A 96 -33.57 31.66 -2.01
C LYS A 96 -34.74 31.60 -3.00
N LYS A 97 -34.98 30.44 -3.61
CA LYS A 97 -36.10 30.24 -4.55
C LYS A 97 -37.47 30.39 -3.90
N MET A 98 -37.62 29.90 -2.67
CA MET A 98 -38.84 30.12 -1.88
C MET A 98 -39.07 31.61 -1.59
N ALA A 99 -38.03 32.35 -1.20
CA ALA A 99 -38.12 33.78 -0.94
C ALA A 99 -38.49 34.58 -2.21
N ASP A 100 -37.88 34.27 -3.35
CA ASP A 100 -38.22 34.88 -4.63
C ASP A 100 -39.68 34.59 -5.04
N ALA A 101 -40.15 33.36 -4.83
CA ALA A 101 -41.52 32.97 -5.12
C ALA A 101 -42.56 33.68 -4.23
N LEU A 102 -42.23 33.93 -2.95
CA LEU A 102 -43.09 34.69 -2.04
C LEU A 102 -43.12 36.18 -2.38
N LYS A 103 -41.97 36.75 -2.80
CA LYS A 103 -41.86 38.16 -3.16
C LYS A 103 -42.50 38.49 -4.52
N GLY A 104 -42.55 37.54 -5.45
CA GLY A 104 -43.22 37.71 -6.75
C GLY A 104 -44.75 37.58 -6.70
N ARG A 105 -45.35 37.31 -5.53
CA ARG A 105 -46.80 37.07 -5.37
C ARG A 105 -47.55 38.23 -4.67
N SER A 106 -46.87 39.33 -4.36
CA SER A 106 -47.44 40.62 -3.92
C SER A 106 -47.46 41.62 -5.08
#